data_AF-A0A1V8T7R4-F1
#
_entry.id   AF-A0A1V8T7R4-F1
#
_cell.length_a   1.000
_cell.length_b   1.000
_cell.length_c   1.000
_cell.angle_alpha   90.00
_cell.angle_beta   90.00
_cell.angle_gamma   90.00
#
_symmetry.space_group_name_H-M   'P 1'
#
loop_
_entity.id
_entity.type
_entity.pdbx_description
1 polymer ?
#
loop_
_entity_poly.entity_id
_entity_poly.type
_entity_poly.pdbx_seq_one_letter_code
_entity_poly.pdbx_strand_id
1 'polypeptide(L)'
;MNAFLLNRQLGSISPQALAQAQSQRLLQSLQADSSVTFQLNTSELQSGEDAVVDRLHSSVDYPTRGGRSAHAAGINSIAIDRWEGRYLLSAGSDSSVAIWDLEGEAASPTGKAAHTPLEYASRTSATGSLGITHISFFIDSLAFITSGYDRTVKVFSSETLKASASFDLGGTVHSHATSTTGSHLLVACASAHPAVRLVDLQSGSSAHALAGHSGSVLTVAWHPKDPNILASGATDGTIRLWDIRRSASSLGVLDMDDNIGIPGYDGKGTGARRRERGRAHVGAVNGIVWSEDGRHLVSSGTDEKMRVWNMSTGANTLANFGPTLKNSQNTVLLPVLAPAHLESAGKTTVFYPNPQEVLVFDLHTGTLRHRLRATAPPAAETAVAAFAPAIRNLKNTTTSLAWRPHSMELYSAHSDGRIRCYSPRTWEDQAADDDNVDDGMTFAAETQAERKRKREELDDIVKDLMGKKVTYS
;
A
#
# COMPACT_ATOMS: atom_id res chain seq x y z
N MET A 1 -6.20 23.59 -19.86
CA MET A 1 -7.33 22.75 -20.34
C MET A 1 -7.69 23.06 -21.78
N ASN A 2 -7.87 24.35 -22.12
CA ASN A 2 -8.35 24.77 -23.44
C ASN A 2 -7.45 24.35 -24.61
N ALA A 3 -6.12 24.35 -24.45
CA ALA A 3 -5.21 23.94 -25.53
C ALA A 3 -5.33 22.45 -25.90
N PHE A 4 -5.53 21.53 -24.95
CA PHE A 4 -5.63 20.09 -25.22
C PHE A 4 -6.98 19.70 -25.84
N LEU A 5 -8.08 20.30 -25.37
CA LEU A 5 -9.40 20.10 -25.96
C LEU A 5 -9.49 20.73 -27.36
N LEU A 6 -8.88 21.90 -27.56
CA LEU A 6 -8.75 22.54 -28.86
C LEU A 6 -7.90 21.67 -29.81
N ASN A 7 -6.76 21.16 -29.37
CA ASN A 7 -5.90 20.27 -30.15
C ASN A 7 -6.60 18.94 -30.51
N ARG A 8 -7.45 18.41 -29.62
CA ARG A 8 -8.31 17.25 -29.93
C ARG A 8 -9.31 17.60 -31.04
N GLN A 9 -10.00 18.73 -30.95
CA GLN A 9 -10.94 19.16 -32.00
C GLN A 9 -10.23 19.44 -33.34
N LEU A 10 -8.98 19.88 -33.29
CA LEU A 10 -8.11 20.08 -34.45
C LEU A 10 -7.49 18.76 -34.97
N GLY A 11 -7.73 17.61 -34.30
CA GLY A 11 -7.20 16.31 -34.70
C GLY A 11 -5.68 16.14 -34.54
N SER A 12 -5.01 17.05 -33.83
CA SER A 12 -3.55 17.04 -33.71
C SER A 12 -3.00 16.08 -32.64
N ILE A 13 -3.87 15.52 -31.79
CA ILE A 13 -3.50 14.58 -30.72
C ILE A 13 -4.41 13.35 -30.77
N SER A 14 -3.84 12.15 -30.66
CA SER A 14 -4.61 10.90 -30.60
C SER A 14 -5.38 10.77 -29.28
N PRO A 15 -6.53 10.05 -29.25
CA PRO A 15 -7.27 9.82 -28.01
C PRO A 15 -6.42 9.18 -26.91
N GLN A 16 -5.51 8.27 -27.26
CA GLN A 16 -4.60 7.61 -26.32
C GLN A 16 -3.58 8.59 -25.73
N ALA A 17 -3.00 9.47 -26.55
CA ALA A 17 -2.06 10.48 -26.06
C ALA A 17 -2.74 11.50 -25.14
N LEU A 18 -4.02 11.84 -25.41
CA LEU A 18 -4.81 12.69 -24.51
C LEU A 18 -5.12 12.00 -23.19
N ALA A 19 -5.54 10.74 -23.22
CA ALA A 19 -5.78 9.95 -22.01
C ALA A 19 -4.51 9.86 -21.14
N GLN A 20 -3.36 9.54 -21.76
CA GLN A 20 -2.07 9.53 -21.05
C GLN A 20 -1.69 10.89 -20.47
N ALA A 21 -1.90 11.98 -21.20
CA ALA A 21 -1.62 13.33 -20.70
C ALA A 21 -2.51 13.70 -19.51
N GLN A 22 -3.79 13.30 -19.54
CA GLN A 22 -4.72 13.49 -18.44
C GLN A 22 -4.35 12.64 -17.23
N SER A 23 -4.05 11.35 -17.41
CA SER A 23 -3.56 10.45 -16.36
C SER A 23 -2.28 10.96 -15.72
N GLN A 24 -1.33 11.44 -16.52
CA GLN A 24 -0.09 12.02 -16.01
C GLN A 24 -0.35 13.28 -15.17
N ARG A 25 -1.32 14.12 -15.57
CA ARG A 25 -1.74 15.29 -14.77
C ARG A 25 -2.36 14.87 -13.44
N LEU A 26 -3.26 13.87 -13.44
CA LEU A 26 -3.89 13.36 -12.22
C LEU A 26 -2.85 12.77 -11.27
N LEU A 27 -1.89 12.02 -11.79
CA LEU A 27 -0.79 11.45 -11.01
C LEU A 27 0.05 12.55 -10.34
N GLN A 28 0.26 13.69 -11.02
CA GLN A 28 0.95 14.85 -10.46
C GLN A 28 0.13 15.62 -9.42
N SER A 29 -1.20 15.46 -9.41
CA SER A 29 -2.10 16.12 -8.46
C SER A 29 -2.53 15.21 -7.30
N LEU A 30 -1.85 14.07 -7.11
CA LEU A 30 -2.14 13.17 -5.99
C LEU A 30 -1.86 13.88 -4.65
N GLN A 31 -2.82 13.84 -3.75
CA GLN A 31 -2.74 14.45 -2.42
C GLN A 31 -3.36 13.52 -1.37
N ALA A 32 -3.05 13.76 -0.09
CA ALA A 32 -3.63 12.97 0.99
C ALA A 32 -5.14 13.25 1.09
N ASP A 33 -5.93 12.19 0.98
CA ASP A 33 -7.38 12.30 1.10
C ASP A 33 -7.81 12.03 2.54
N SER A 34 -8.40 13.04 3.17
CA SER A 34 -8.91 12.94 4.54
C SER A 34 -10.39 12.54 4.62
N SER A 35 -11.07 12.45 3.46
CA SER A 35 -12.46 12.01 3.38
C SER A 35 -12.59 10.51 3.56
N VAL A 36 -11.65 9.74 2.98
CA VAL A 36 -11.59 8.28 3.06
C VAL A 36 -10.94 7.86 4.39
N THR A 37 -11.71 7.18 5.23
CA THR A 37 -11.22 6.64 6.51
C THR A 37 -11.61 5.18 6.68
N PHE A 38 -10.78 4.42 7.41
CA PHE A 38 -11.02 3.01 7.72
C PHE A 38 -11.27 2.87 9.21
N GLN A 39 -12.38 2.24 9.59
CA GLN A 39 -12.85 2.20 10.98
C GLN A 39 -13.24 0.78 11.38
N LEU A 40 -12.65 0.30 12.47
CA LEU A 40 -13.04 -0.95 13.12
C LEU A 40 -14.13 -0.66 14.17
N ASN A 41 -15.36 -1.12 13.93
CA ASN A 41 -16.44 -1.06 14.92
C ASN A 41 -16.31 -2.24 15.89
N THR A 42 -15.63 -2.02 17.02
CA THR A 42 -15.40 -3.07 18.03
C THR A 42 -16.68 -3.52 18.76
N SER A 43 -17.79 -2.79 18.64
CA SER A 43 -19.07 -3.13 19.28
C SER A 43 -19.80 -4.31 18.64
N GLU A 44 -19.61 -4.56 17.35
CA GLU A 44 -20.35 -5.61 16.63
C GLU A 44 -19.65 -6.98 16.69
N LEU A 45 -18.34 -6.99 16.94
CA LEU A 45 -17.50 -8.19 17.03
C LEU A 45 -17.62 -8.97 18.35
N GLN A 46 -18.31 -8.42 19.37
CA GLN A 46 -18.50 -9.07 20.68
C GLN A 46 -19.67 -10.08 20.73
N SER A 47 -20.32 -10.36 19.60
CA SER A 47 -21.49 -11.26 19.53
C SER A 47 -21.19 -12.71 19.14
N GLY A 48 -19.93 -13.05 18.83
CA GLY A 48 -19.49 -14.41 18.50
C GLY A 48 -19.03 -15.25 19.71
N GLU A 49 -19.15 -16.58 19.61
CA GLU A 49 -18.89 -17.57 20.68
C GLU A 49 -17.49 -17.54 21.32
N ASP A 50 -16.53 -16.79 20.78
CA ASP A 50 -15.19 -16.57 21.37
C ASP A 50 -15.20 -15.62 22.59
N ALA A 51 -16.36 -15.02 22.92
CA ALA A 51 -16.53 -14.07 24.03
C ALA A 51 -16.26 -14.64 25.43
N VAL A 52 -16.12 -15.96 25.60
CA VAL A 52 -15.87 -16.58 26.92
C VAL A 52 -14.37 -16.54 27.28
N VAL A 53 -13.47 -16.55 26.31
CA VAL A 53 -12.01 -16.57 26.57
C VAL A 53 -11.46 -15.16 26.80
N ASP A 54 -12.09 -14.14 26.20
CA ASP A 54 -11.71 -12.73 26.38
C ASP A 54 -12.13 -12.14 27.73
N ARG A 55 -13.14 -12.72 28.40
CA ARG A 55 -13.59 -12.27 29.75
C ARG A 55 -12.58 -12.51 30.86
N LEU A 56 -11.62 -13.41 30.67
CA LEU A 56 -10.58 -13.70 31.68
C LEU A 56 -9.33 -12.81 31.52
N HIS A 57 -9.19 -12.11 30.40
CA HIS A 57 -8.02 -11.25 30.11
C HIS A 57 -8.37 -9.77 29.94
N SER A 58 -9.66 -9.40 30.01
CA SER A 58 -10.13 -8.02 29.97
C SER A 58 -9.94 -7.27 31.31
N SER A 59 -8.76 -7.36 31.93
CA SER A 59 -8.35 -6.46 33.02
C SER A 59 -7.45 -5.31 32.54
N VAL A 60 -7.26 -5.20 31.22
CA VAL A 60 -6.60 -4.05 30.60
C VAL A 60 -7.58 -3.47 29.58
N ASP A 61 -8.41 -2.55 30.05
CA ASP A 61 -9.17 -1.65 29.18
C ASP A 61 -8.19 -0.92 28.27
N TYR A 62 -8.05 -1.37 27.02
CA TYR A 62 -7.44 -0.55 25.99
C TYR A 62 -8.43 0.58 25.71
N PRO A 63 -8.09 1.85 26.02
CA PRO A 63 -8.99 2.95 25.73
C PRO A 63 -9.22 2.95 24.23
N THR A 64 -10.48 2.80 23.83
CA THR A 64 -10.95 2.85 22.45
C THR A 64 -10.38 4.11 21.79
N ARG A 65 -9.35 3.93 20.96
CA ARG A 65 -8.85 4.98 20.08
C ARG A 65 -10.04 5.49 19.28
N GLY A 66 -10.28 6.80 19.31
CA GLY A 66 -11.37 7.46 18.59
C GLY A 66 -11.54 6.86 17.20
N GLY A 67 -12.80 6.57 16.83
CA GLY A 67 -13.22 5.62 15.79
C GLY A 67 -12.67 5.86 14.38
N ARG A 68 -11.36 5.75 14.20
CA ARG A 68 -10.60 5.98 12.95
C ARG A 68 -9.37 5.08 12.83
N SER A 69 -9.31 4.00 13.63
CA SER A 69 -8.26 3.00 13.55
C SER A 69 -8.78 1.78 12.81
N ALA A 70 -8.01 1.29 11.84
CA ALA A 70 -8.35 0.09 11.09
C ALA A 70 -7.99 -1.18 11.88
N HIS A 71 -6.91 -1.12 12.68
CA HIS A 71 -6.49 -2.18 13.58
C HIS A 71 -6.18 -1.61 14.98
N ALA A 72 -6.22 -2.48 16.00
CA ALA A 72 -5.82 -2.12 17.37
C ALA A 72 -4.29 -1.94 17.47
N ALA A 73 -3.53 -2.79 16.78
CA ALA A 73 -2.08 -2.68 16.62
C ALA A 73 -1.68 -2.01 15.29
N GLY A 74 -0.37 -1.80 15.09
CA GLY A 74 0.18 -1.28 13.83
C GLY A 74 0.01 -2.24 12.66
N ILE A 75 -0.22 -1.71 11.47
CA ILE A 75 -0.39 -2.51 10.24
C ILE A 75 0.99 -2.72 9.61
N ASN A 76 1.32 -3.97 9.27
CA ASN A 76 2.61 -4.31 8.66
C ASN A 76 2.54 -4.33 7.14
N SER A 77 1.43 -4.79 6.57
CA SER A 77 1.29 -4.98 5.13
C SER A 77 -0.15 -4.79 4.69
N ILE A 78 -0.31 -4.29 3.47
CA ILE A 78 -1.59 -4.12 2.78
C ILE A 78 -1.47 -4.61 1.34
N ALA A 79 -2.56 -5.15 0.80
CA ALA A 79 -2.65 -5.56 -0.60
C ALA A 79 -4.03 -5.22 -1.15
N ILE A 80 -4.09 -4.77 -2.40
CA ILE A 80 -5.34 -4.50 -3.11
C ILE A 80 -5.51 -5.56 -4.18
N ASP A 81 -6.75 -5.94 -4.43
CA ASP A 81 -7.08 -6.85 -5.51
C ASP A 81 -6.61 -6.28 -6.85
N ARG A 82 -5.83 -7.06 -7.59
CA ARG A 82 -5.15 -6.61 -8.81
C ARG A 82 -6.07 -6.48 -10.02
N TRP A 83 -7.24 -7.12 -9.99
CA TRP A 83 -8.12 -7.26 -11.15
C TRP A 83 -9.29 -6.29 -11.12
N GLU A 84 -10.04 -6.25 -10.02
CA GLU A 84 -11.17 -5.34 -9.87
C GLU A 84 -10.78 -4.10 -9.08
N GLY A 85 -9.78 -4.21 -8.19
CA GLY A 85 -9.40 -3.10 -7.32
C GLY A 85 -10.47 -2.76 -6.30
N ARG A 86 -11.39 -3.69 -6.03
CA ARG A 86 -12.51 -3.54 -5.11
C ARG A 86 -12.14 -3.87 -3.66
N TYR A 87 -11.40 -4.95 -3.45
CA TYR A 87 -11.07 -5.43 -2.11
C TYR A 87 -9.67 -4.99 -1.68
N LEU A 88 -9.56 -4.49 -0.45
CA LEU A 88 -8.30 -4.20 0.23
C LEU A 88 -8.14 -5.19 1.39
N LEU A 89 -6.95 -5.78 1.51
CA LEU A 89 -6.52 -6.57 2.64
C LEU A 89 -5.56 -5.76 3.51
N SER A 90 -5.73 -5.85 4.82
CA SER A 90 -4.78 -5.30 5.78
C SER A 90 -4.41 -6.32 6.85
N ALA A 91 -3.11 -6.35 7.17
CA ALA A 91 -2.54 -7.28 8.13
C ALA A 91 -1.88 -6.54 9.30
N GLY A 92 -2.32 -6.86 10.51
CA GLY A 92 -1.86 -6.28 11.76
C GLY A 92 -0.64 -6.99 12.37
N SER A 93 0.10 -6.25 13.19
CA SER A 93 1.19 -6.77 14.03
C SER A 93 0.70 -7.72 15.13
N ASP A 94 -0.58 -7.68 15.44
CA ASP A 94 -1.29 -8.53 16.41
C ASP A 94 -1.85 -9.83 15.78
N SER A 95 -1.44 -10.16 14.54
CA SER A 95 -1.95 -11.28 13.73
C SER A 95 -3.39 -11.14 13.25
N SER A 96 -3.95 -9.93 13.35
CA SER A 96 -5.26 -9.63 12.80
C SER A 96 -5.21 -9.43 11.28
N VAL A 97 -6.30 -9.82 10.62
CA VAL A 97 -6.51 -9.59 9.18
C VAL A 97 -7.89 -8.99 8.99
N ALA A 98 -7.97 -7.94 8.19
CA ALA A 98 -9.23 -7.30 7.81
C ALA A 98 -9.37 -7.22 6.29
N ILE A 99 -10.59 -7.43 5.81
CA ILE A 99 -10.99 -7.27 4.41
C ILE A 99 -11.89 -6.05 4.31
N TRP A 100 -11.59 -5.12 3.41
CA TRP A 100 -12.34 -3.88 3.20
C TRP A 100 -12.90 -3.84 1.79
N ASP A 101 -14.16 -3.42 1.65
CA ASP A 101 -14.76 -3.07 0.37
C ASP A 101 -14.50 -1.58 0.08
N LEU A 102 -13.78 -1.29 -0.99
CA LEU A 102 -13.48 0.09 -1.42
C LEU A 102 -14.61 0.70 -2.26
N GLU A 103 -15.57 -0.09 -2.73
CA GLU A 103 -16.77 0.39 -3.44
C GLU A 103 -18.00 0.46 -2.53
N GLY A 104 -18.00 -0.35 -1.46
CA GLY A 104 -19.00 -0.30 -0.41
C GLY A 104 -18.91 0.99 0.39
N GLU A 105 -19.55 2.06 -0.09
CA GLU A 105 -19.74 3.27 0.68
C GLU A 105 -20.70 2.98 1.85
N ALA A 106 -20.18 2.91 3.08
CA ALA A 106 -21.03 3.15 4.23
C ALA A 106 -21.34 4.65 4.23
N ALA A 107 -22.54 5.00 3.75
CA ALA A 107 -23.03 6.36 3.67
C ALA A 107 -22.99 7.01 5.07
N SER A 108 -21.92 7.75 5.36
CA SER A 108 -21.86 8.64 6.51
C SER A 108 -22.63 9.90 6.16
N PRO A 109 -23.54 10.38 7.04
CA PRO A 109 -24.31 11.61 6.80
C PRO A 109 -23.45 12.89 6.71
N THR A 110 -22.13 12.78 6.86
CA THR A 110 -21.16 13.89 6.87
C THR A 110 -20.35 14.03 5.58
N GLY A 111 -20.64 13.25 4.54
CA GLY A 111 -19.90 13.29 3.26
C GLY A 111 -18.47 12.74 3.34
N LYS A 112 -18.10 12.08 4.45
CA LYS A 112 -16.82 11.38 4.62
C LYS A 112 -17.03 9.87 4.53
N ALA A 113 -16.53 9.25 3.46
CA ALA A 113 -16.59 7.81 3.28
C ALA A 113 -15.79 7.10 4.38
N ALA A 114 -16.48 6.41 5.28
CA ALA A 114 -15.87 5.57 6.30
C ALA A 114 -16.07 4.11 5.89
N HIS A 115 -15.00 3.41 5.53
CA HIS A 115 -15.07 1.98 5.23
C HIS A 115 -15.05 1.19 6.53
N THR A 116 -16.04 0.33 6.70
CA THR A 116 -16.09 -0.71 7.73
C THR A 116 -15.57 -2.02 7.13
N PRO A 117 -14.91 -2.88 7.92
CA PRO A 117 -14.41 -4.15 7.39
C PRO A 117 -15.60 -5.06 7.06
N LEU A 118 -15.53 -5.76 5.92
CA LEU A 118 -16.47 -6.83 5.57
C LEU A 118 -16.30 -8.02 6.51
N GLU A 119 -15.05 -8.43 6.71
CA GLU A 119 -14.66 -9.47 7.64
C GLU A 119 -13.40 -9.06 8.41
N TYR A 120 -13.31 -9.52 9.66
CA TYR A 120 -12.20 -9.26 10.55
C TYR A 120 -11.90 -10.50 11.40
N ALA A 121 -10.70 -11.06 11.28
CA ALA A 121 -10.17 -11.96 12.31
C ALA A 121 -9.25 -11.20 13.24
N SER A 122 -9.55 -11.26 14.53
CA SER A 122 -8.70 -10.74 15.59
C SER A 122 -7.39 -11.51 15.72
N ARG A 123 -7.40 -12.82 15.42
CA ARG A 123 -6.22 -13.69 15.54
C ARG A 123 -6.25 -14.83 14.51
N THR A 124 -5.29 -14.82 13.59
CA THR A 124 -5.14 -15.86 12.55
C THR A 124 -4.10 -16.93 12.89
N SER A 125 -3.42 -16.82 14.03
CA SER A 125 -2.44 -17.81 14.48
C SER A 125 -2.76 -18.39 15.86
N ALA A 126 -2.78 -19.72 15.94
CA ALA A 126 -3.06 -20.47 17.15
C ALA A 126 -1.95 -20.33 18.22
N THR A 127 -0.73 -19.95 17.82
CA THR A 127 0.44 -19.92 18.73
C THR A 127 0.48 -18.72 19.68
N GLY A 128 -0.47 -17.77 19.57
CA GLY A 128 -0.52 -16.59 20.42
C GLY A 128 0.64 -15.60 20.15
N SER A 129 0.30 -14.33 19.97
CA SER A 129 1.22 -13.18 19.96
C SER A 129 2.19 -12.95 18.79
N LEU A 130 2.21 -13.77 17.72
CA LEU A 130 3.14 -13.57 16.59
C LEU A 130 2.46 -12.87 15.40
N GLY A 131 2.94 -11.69 15.03
CA GLY A 131 2.36 -10.84 13.98
C GLY A 131 2.57 -11.32 12.55
N ILE A 132 1.74 -10.80 11.63
CA ILE A 132 1.86 -11.03 10.18
C ILE A 132 2.89 -10.05 9.62
N THR A 133 3.80 -10.53 8.78
CA THR A 133 4.87 -9.73 8.16
C THR A 133 4.48 -9.19 6.80
N HIS A 134 3.78 -10.00 6.00
CA HIS A 134 3.38 -9.66 4.63
C HIS A 134 2.05 -10.33 4.30
N ILE A 135 1.23 -9.66 3.48
CA ILE A 135 -0.03 -10.17 2.94
C ILE A 135 -0.09 -9.91 1.44
N SER A 136 -0.62 -10.86 0.67
CA SER A 136 -0.92 -10.65 -0.74
C SER A 136 -2.16 -11.44 -1.15
N PHE A 137 -2.89 -10.92 -2.14
CA PHE A 137 -3.87 -11.74 -2.84
C PHE A 137 -3.20 -12.91 -3.54
N PHE A 138 -3.96 -13.98 -3.71
CA PHE A 138 -3.60 -15.03 -4.64
C PHE A 138 -3.80 -14.54 -6.08
N ILE A 139 -3.63 -15.42 -7.07
CA ILE A 139 -3.86 -15.09 -8.48
C ILE A 139 -5.28 -14.55 -8.68
N ASP A 140 -6.23 -15.02 -7.88
CA ASP A 140 -7.61 -14.54 -7.79
C ASP A 140 -7.87 -13.76 -6.49
N SER A 141 -9.06 -13.14 -6.42
CA SER A 141 -9.53 -12.41 -5.24
C SER A 141 -10.19 -13.32 -4.19
N LEU A 142 -10.33 -14.63 -4.48
CA LEU A 142 -10.99 -15.63 -3.64
C LEU A 142 -10.08 -16.22 -2.57
N ALA A 143 -8.77 -16.12 -2.76
CA ALA A 143 -7.78 -16.56 -1.79
C ALA A 143 -6.73 -15.48 -1.53
N PHE A 144 -6.13 -15.53 -0.34
CA PHE A 144 -5.01 -14.69 0.00
C PHE A 144 -3.98 -15.46 0.83
N ILE A 145 -2.76 -14.95 0.81
CA ILE A 145 -1.61 -15.56 1.47
C ILE A 145 -1.10 -14.61 2.54
N THR A 146 -0.81 -15.16 3.71
CA THR A 146 -0.15 -14.44 4.79
C THR A 146 1.16 -15.12 5.12
N SER A 147 2.20 -14.33 5.39
CA SER A 147 3.42 -14.81 6.02
C SER A 147 3.56 -14.20 7.40
N GLY A 148 4.04 -14.99 8.36
CA GLY A 148 4.10 -14.57 9.76
C GLY A 148 5.46 -14.75 10.43
N TYR A 149 5.59 -14.09 11.57
CA TYR A 149 6.65 -14.40 12.55
C TYR A 149 6.47 -15.78 13.19
N ASP A 150 5.30 -16.41 13.01
CA ASP A 150 5.02 -17.79 13.43
C ASP A 150 5.74 -18.86 12.59
N ARG A 151 6.59 -18.43 11.64
CA ARG A 151 7.40 -19.27 10.73
C ARG A 151 6.58 -19.96 9.66
N THR A 152 5.29 -19.62 9.56
CA THR A 152 4.38 -20.24 8.62
C THR A 152 4.02 -19.32 7.47
N VAL A 153 3.71 -19.95 6.34
CA VAL A 153 2.94 -19.34 5.26
C VAL A 153 1.57 -20.02 5.28
N LYS A 154 0.52 -19.22 5.33
CA LYS A 154 -0.86 -19.69 5.39
C LYS A 154 -1.64 -19.18 4.20
N VAL A 155 -2.50 -20.03 3.67
CA VAL A 155 -3.44 -19.71 2.60
C VAL A 155 -4.83 -19.65 3.20
N PHE A 156 -5.54 -18.56 2.95
CA PHE A 156 -6.87 -18.30 3.46
C PHE A 156 -7.86 -18.16 2.31
N SER A 157 -9.10 -18.57 2.56
CA SER A 157 -10.26 -18.20 1.73
C SER A 157 -10.72 -16.79 2.13
N SER A 158 -10.96 -15.92 1.16
CA SER A 158 -11.43 -14.55 1.40
C SER A 158 -12.90 -14.48 1.82
N GLU A 159 -13.71 -15.50 1.51
CA GLU A 159 -15.14 -15.54 1.86
C GLU A 159 -15.43 -16.00 3.29
N THR A 160 -14.51 -16.74 3.91
CA THR A 160 -14.74 -17.35 5.23
C THR A 160 -13.66 -16.98 6.25
N LEU A 161 -12.61 -16.31 5.79
CA LEU A 161 -11.38 -16.03 6.52
C LEU A 161 -10.75 -17.23 7.24
N LYS A 162 -11.03 -18.45 6.78
CA LYS A 162 -10.48 -19.70 7.33
C LYS A 162 -9.21 -20.10 6.61
N ALA A 163 -8.21 -20.57 7.37
CA ALA A 163 -6.98 -21.11 6.82
C ALA A 163 -7.27 -22.45 6.13
N SER A 164 -7.01 -22.51 4.82
CA SER A 164 -7.14 -23.73 4.01
C SER A 164 -5.87 -24.59 4.09
N ALA A 165 -4.70 -23.95 4.15
CA ALA A 165 -3.41 -24.63 4.23
C ALA A 165 -2.42 -23.83 5.10
N SER A 166 -1.52 -24.54 5.76
CA SER A 166 -0.42 -23.96 6.53
C SER A 166 0.87 -24.71 6.26
N PHE A 167 1.92 -23.96 5.93
CA PHE A 167 3.24 -24.49 5.60
C PHE A 167 4.26 -23.94 6.59
N ASP A 168 4.86 -24.81 7.40
CA ASP A 168 5.96 -24.43 8.31
C ASP A 168 7.30 -24.45 7.57
N LEU A 169 7.98 -23.31 7.53
CA LEU A 169 9.29 -23.17 6.88
C LEU A 169 10.46 -23.24 7.88
N GLY A 170 10.17 -23.43 9.17
CA GLY A 170 11.17 -23.58 10.22
C GLY A 170 11.98 -22.31 10.53
N GLY A 171 11.53 -21.14 10.04
CA GLY A 171 12.17 -19.84 10.27
C GLY A 171 11.20 -18.69 9.97
N THR A 172 11.43 -17.51 10.56
CA THR A 172 10.52 -16.36 10.37
C THR A 172 10.43 -16.00 8.90
N VAL A 173 9.22 -15.80 8.39
CA VAL A 173 9.00 -15.47 6.98
C VAL A 173 8.84 -13.96 6.88
N HIS A 174 9.74 -13.30 6.17
CA HIS A 174 9.75 -11.84 6.04
C HIS A 174 8.81 -11.36 4.93
N SER A 175 8.86 -12.02 3.76
CA SER A 175 8.07 -11.67 2.58
C SER A 175 7.71 -12.95 1.80
N HIS A 176 6.69 -12.86 0.97
CA HIS A 176 6.34 -13.89 0.02
C HIS A 176 5.89 -13.26 -1.30
N ALA A 177 6.02 -14.01 -2.39
CA ALA A 177 5.57 -13.58 -3.71
C ALA A 177 4.96 -14.76 -4.48
N THR A 178 3.89 -14.49 -5.22
CA THR A 178 3.19 -15.45 -6.09
C THR A 178 3.55 -15.20 -7.55
N SER A 179 3.65 -16.27 -8.34
CA SER A 179 3.83 -16.15 -9.79
C SER A 179 2.49 -15.75 -10.43
N THR A 180 2.39 -14.53 -10.94
CA THR A 180 1.15 -13.93 -11.45
C THR A 180 0.78 -14.35 -12.87
N THR A 181 1.72 -14.99 -13.57
CA THR A 181 1.62 -15.44 -14.97
C THR A 181 1.55 -16.97 -15.09
N GLY A 182 1.57 -17.67 -13.96
CA GLY A 182 2.06 -19.05 -13.88
C GLY A 182 1.18 -20.11 -14.52
N SER A 183 1.81 -20.98 -15.31
CA SER A 183 1.37 -22.37 -15.52
C SER A 183 1.66 -23.28 -14.32
N HIS A 184 2.18 -22.73 -13.22
CA HIS A 184 2.53 -23.41 -11.98
C HIS A 184 2.07 -22.58 -10.77
N LEU A 185 1.77 -23.26 -9.66
CA LEU A 185 1.19 -22.66 -8.44
C LEU A 185 2.25 -22.53 -7.33
N LEU A 186 3.41 -21.95 -7.67
CA LEU A 186 4.52 -21.78 -6.74
C LEU A 186 4.44 -20.44 -6.00
N VAL A 187 4.71 -20.49 -4.70
CA VAL A 187 4.89 -19.33 -3.83
C VAL A 187 6.36 -19.28 -3.40
N ALA A 188 7.03 -18.18 -3.71
CA ALA A 188 8.39 -17.94 -3.22
C ALA A 188 8.32 -17.29 -1.84
N CYS A 189 9.09 -17.80 -0.90
CA CYS A 189 9.09 -17.35 0.49
C CYS A 189 10.49 -16.89 0.90
N ALA A 190 10.58 -15.62 1.29
CA ALA A 190 11.74 -15.03 1.92
C ALA A 190 11.70 -15.32 3.42
N SER A 191 12.69 -16.05 3.94
CA SER A 191 12.73 -16.45 5.34
C SER A 191 14.05 -16.11 5.99
N ALA A 192 14.13 -16.29 7.31
CA ALA A 192 15.38 -16.18 8.06
C ALA A 192 16.50 -17.12 7.51
N HIS A 193 16.13 -18.19 6.80
CA HIS A 193 17.07 -19.08 6.16
C HIS A 193 17.75 -18.43 4.94
N PRO A 194 19.02 -18.76 4.64
CA PRO A 194 19.72 -18.21 3.48
C PRO A 194 19.23 -18.75 2.13
N ALA A 195 18.41 -19.80 2.11
CA ALA A 195 17.80 -20.30 0.89
C ALA A 195 16.41 -19.72 0.71
N VAL A 196 16.07 -19.32 -0.52
CA VAL A 196 14.68 -19.00 -0.85
C VAL A 196 13.89 -20.31 -0.93
N ARG A 197 12.80 -20.42 -0.16
CA ARG A 197 11.94 -21.61 -0.19
C ARG A 197 10.83 -21.40 -1.22
N LEU A 198 10.59 -22.41 -2.05
CA LEU A 198 9.43 -22.45 -2.93
C LEU A 198 8.44 -23.47 -2.38
N VAL A 199 7.22 -23.00 -2.12
CA VAL A 199 6.08 -23.82 -1.72
C VAL A 199 5.22 -24.05 -2.95
N ASP A 200 4.96 -25.32 -3.25
CA ASP A 200 4.01 -25.70 -4.29
C ASP A 200 2.63 -25.90 -3.68
N LEU A 201 1.70 -25.02 -4.04
CA LEU A 201 0.32 -25.08 -3.54
C LEU A 201 -0.46 -26.25 -4.14
N GLN A 202 -0.05 -26.78 -5.29
CA GLN A 202 -0.73 -27.91 -5.93
C GLN A 202 -0.45 -29.21 -5.18
N SER A 203 0.82 -29.47 -4.84
CA SER A 203 1.22 -30.65 -4.07
C SER A 203 1.15 -30.46 -2.56
N GLY A 204 1.04 -29.21 -2.09
CA GLY A 204 1.14 -28.86 -0.68
C GLY A 204 2.53 -29.09 -0.09
N SER A 205 3.57 -29.15 -0.93
CA SER A 205 4.93 -29.48 -0.50
C SER A 205 5.88 -28.28 -0.56
N SER A 206 6.72 -28.14 0.46
CA SER A 206 7.86 -27.21 0.45
C SER A 206 9.07 -27.87 -0.21
N ALA A 207 8.99 -28.10 -1.52
CA ALA A 207 9.92 -29.02 -2.19
C ALA A 207 11.27 -28.39 -2.56
N HIS A 208 11.29 -27.12 -2.97
CA HIS A 208 12.49 -26.53 -3.59
C HIS A 208 13.11 -25.45 -2.71
N ALA A 209 14.44 -25.52 -2.56
CA ALA A 209 15.24 -24.52 -1.87
C ALA A 209 16.29 -23.96 -2.83
N LEU A 210 16.21 -22.66 -3.09
CA LEU A 210 17.17 -21.93 -3.93
C LEU A 210 18.32 -21.46 -3.05
N ALA A 211 19.35 -22.30 -2.94
CA ALA A 211 20.52 -22.04 -2.11
C ALA A 211 21.50 -21.09 -2.82
N GLY A 212 21.95 -20.04 -2.12
CA GLY A 212 23.00 -19.16 -2.63
C GLY A 212 23.25 -17.89 -1.82
N HIS A 213 22.26 -17.35 -1.10
CA HIS A 213 22.55 -16.23 -0.18
C HIS A 213 23.37 -16.71 1.01
N SER A 214 24.12 -15.78 1.61
CA SER A 214 24.88 -16.05 2.84
C SER A 214 24.19 -15.51 4.09
N GLY A 215 23.11 -14.73 3.93
CA GLY A 215 22.29 -14.18 5.00
C GLY A 215 20.80 -14.43 4.78
N SER A 216 19.99 -14.06 5.77
CA SER A 216 18.52 -14.16 5.73
C SER A 216 17.94 -13.44 4.52
N VAL A 217 17.01 -14.09 3.83
CA VAL A 217 16.30 -13.51 2.70
C VAL A 217 15.17 -12.64 3.22
N LEU A 218 15.20 -11.35 2.90
CA LEU A 218 14.18 -10.40 3.38
C LEU A 218 13.05 -10.22 2.37
N THR A 219 13.36 -10.24 1.08
CA THR A 219 12.39 -9.92 0.02
C THR A 219 12.58 -10.83 -1.20
N VAL A 220 11.48 -11.13 -1.88
CA VAL A 220 11.42 -11.94 -3.10
C VAL A 220 10.41 -11.33 -4.05
N ALA A 221 10.66 -11.41 -5.36
CA ALA A 221 9.73 -10.91 -6.37
C ALA A 221 9.84 -11.73 -7.65
N TRP A 222 8.71 -12.28 -8.12
CA TRP A 222 8.62 -12.95 -9.40
C TRP A 222 8.67 -11.95 -10.55
N HIS A 223 9.26 -12.36 -11.66
CA HIS A 223 9.26 -11.56 -12.86
C HIS A 223 7.83 -11.48 -13.43
N PRO A 224 7.34 -10.30 -13.83
CA PRO A 224 5.92 -10.09 -14.16
C PRO A 224 5.47 -10.72 -15.48
N LYS A 225 6.40 -11.02 -16.41
CA LYS A 225 6.09 -11.69 -17.69
C LYS A 225 6.62 -13.12 -17.82
N ASP A 226 7.86 -13.38 -17.39
CA ASP A 226 8.44 -14.72 -17.37
C ASP A 226 8.16 -15.44 -16.04
N PRO A 227 7.30 -16.47 -16.00
CA PRO A 227 6.88 -17.11 -14.74
C PRO A 227 8.00 -17.88 -14.04
N ASN A 228 9.12 -18.15 -14.72
CA ASN A 228 10.21 -18.97 -14.19
C ASN A 228 11.35 -18.15 -13.56
N ILE A 229 11.31 -16.82 -13.69
CA ILE A 229 12.37 -15.94 -13.23
C ILE A 229 11.96 -15.32 -11.89
N LEU A 230 12.86 -15.38 -10.92
CA LEU A 230 12.67 -14.85 -9.58
C LEU A 230 13.87 -13.98 -9.18
N ALA A 231 13.61 -12.86 -8.51
CA ALA A 231 14.64 -12.07 -7.83
C ALA A 231 14.49 -12.21 -6.31
N SER A 232 15.60 -12.22 -5.59
CA SER A 232 15.62 -12.20 -4.13
C SER A 232 16.69 -11.28 -3.56
N GLY A 233 16.39 -10.68 -2.41
CA GLY A 233 17.25 -9.75 -1.69
C GLY A 233 17.45 -10.24 -0.26
N ALA A 234 18.67 -10.15 0.24
CA ALA A 234 19.05 -10.67 1.54
C ALA A 234 19.84 -9.68 2.40
N THR A 235 20.08 -10.07 3.65
CA THR A 235 20.88 -9.30 4.61
C THR A 235 22.37 -9.23 4.25
N ASP A 236 22.83 -10.08 3.32
CA ASP A 236 24.19 -10.05 2.77
C ASP A 236 24.43 -8.86 1.81
N GLY A 237 23.39 -8.08 1.49
CA GLY A 237 23.45 -6.94 0.57
C GLY A 237 23.49 -7.33 -0.90
N THR A 238 23.26 -8.61 -1.21
CA THR A 238 23.21 -9.12 -2.58
C THR A 238 21.77 -9.24 -3.08
N ILE A 239 21.62 -9.04 -4.39
CA ILE A 239 20.39 -9.40 -5.12
C ILE A 239 20.75 -10.54 -6.04
N ARG A 240 20.05 -11.67 -5.91
CA ARG A 240 20.22 -12.86 -6.75
C ARG A 240 19.04 -13.02 -7.67
N LEU A 241 19.34 -13.44 -8.89
CA LEU A 241 18.33 -13.90 -9.84
C LEU A 241 18.35 -15.42 -9.94
N TRP A 242 17.17 -15.99 -10.17
CA TRP A 242 16.96 -17.42 -10.24
C TRP A 242 16.11 -17.79 -11.46
N ASP A 243 16.40 -18.93 -12.06
CA ASP A 243 15.53 -19.66 -12.99
C ASP A 243 15.19 -21.00 -12.35
N ILE A 244 13.93 -21.18 -11.98
CA ILE A 244 13.45 -22.35 -11.24
C ILE A 244 13.57 -23.66 -12.03
N ARG A 245 13.74 -23.59 -13.35
CA ARG A 245 13.85 -24.78 -14.23
C ARG A 245 15.25 -25.37 -14.28
N ARG A 246 16.25 -24.64 -13.78
CA ARG A 246 17.66 -25.03 -13.88
C ARG A 246 18.12 -25.73 -12.60
N SER A 247 18.98 -26.74 -12.76
CA SER A 247 19.58 -27.48 -11.64
C SER A 247 20.43 -26.60 -10.72
N ALA A 248 21.20 -25.66 -11.30
CA ALA A 248 22.00 -24.71 -10.53
C ALA A 248 21.20 -23.51 -10.00
N SER A 249 19.92 -23.39 -10.39
CA SER A 249 18.91 -22.33 -10.18
C SER A 249 19.34 -20.87 -10.25
N SER A 250 20.47 -20.46 -9.67
CA SER A 250 21.01 -19.10 -9.69
C SER A 250 21.53 -18.71 -11.08
N LEU A 251 21.04 -17.58 -11.59
CA LEU A 251 21.47 -16.98 -12.84
C LEU A 251 22.65 -16.02 -12.63
N GLY A 252 22.71 -15.37 -11.47
CA GLY A 252 23.79 -14.46 -11.10
C GLY A 252 23.38 -13.48 -10.00
N VAL A 253 24.32 -12.64 -9.62
CA VAL A 253 24.20 -11.58 -8.61
C VAL A 253 24.28 -10.21 -9.31
N LEU A 254 23.54 -9.22 -8.82
CA LEU A 254 23.65 -7.82 -9.27
C LEU A 254 24.74 -7.07 -8.48
N ASP A 255 25.35 -6.08 -9.13
CA ASP A 255 26.52 -5.39 -8.58
C ASP A 255 26.45 -3.88 -8.78
N MET A 256 26.49 -3.14 -7.67
CA MET A 256 26.24 -1.70 -7.65
C MET A 256 27.28 -0.90 -8.41
N ASP A 257 28.49 -1.43 -8.54
CA ASP A 257 29.62 -0.77 -9.21
C ASP A 257 29.64 -1.05 -10.73
N ASP A 258 28.77 -1.94 -11.24
CA ASP A 258 28.66 -2.22 -12.67
C ASP A 258 27.54 -1.43 -13.34
N ASN A 259 27.93 -0.47 -14.18
CA ASN A 259 27.03 0.34 -15.00
C ASN A 259 27.03 -0.02 -16.49
N ILE A 260 27.86 -0.98 -16.92
CA ILE A 260 27.92 -1.45 -18.30
C ILE A 260 27.01 -2.67 -18.47
N GLY A 261 26.99 -3.53 -17.46
CA GLY A 261 26.32 -4.81 -17.52
C GLY A 261 27.21 -5.89 -18.12
N ILE A 262 26.64 -7.07 -18.28
CA ILE A 262 27.31 -8.24 -18.82
C ILE A 262 26.83 -8.41 -20.28
N PRO A 263 27.74 -8.37 -21.28
CA PRO A 263 27.36 -8.60 -22.67
C PRO A 263 26.68 -9.96 -22.85
N GLY A 264 25.49 -9.96 -23.47
CA GLY A 264 24.68 -11.17 -23.66
C GLY A 264 23.90 -11.62 -22.42
N TYR A 265 23.87 -10.82 -21.36
CA TYR A 265 22.92 -10.98 -20.28
C TYR A 265 21.53 -10.61 -20.78
N ASP A 266 20.58 -11.51 -20.68
CA ASP A 266 19.20 -11.27 -21.09
C ASP A 266 18.27 -11.17 -19.88
N GLY A 267 18.83 -11.09 -18.66
CA GLY A 267 18.08 -11.19 -17.40
C GLY A 267 17.54 -12.60 -17.12
N LYS A 268 17.65 -13.52 -18.08
CA LYS A 268 17.24 -14.93 -18.00
C LYS A 268 18.44 -15.88 -17.89
N GLY A 269 19.65 -15.31 -17.86
CA GLY A 269 20.94 -15.98 -17.79
C GLY A 269 21.15 -17.04 -18.86
N THR A 270 20.64 -16.83 -20.09
CA THR A 270 20.95 -17.71 -21.23
C THR A 270 22.35 -17.44 -21.82
N GLY A 271 22.96 -16.29 -21.48
CA GLY A 271 24.34 -15.95 -21.82
C GLY A 271 25.41 -16.75 -21.05
N ALA A 272 26.58 -16.91 -21.69
CA ALA A 272 27.68 -17.73 -21.18
C ALA A 272 28.43 -17.16 -19.95
N ARG A 273 28.21 -15.89 -19.59
CA ARG A 273 28.85 -15.25 -18.43
C ARG A 273 27.84 -15.00 -17.32
N ARG A 274 28.01 -15.71 -16.20
CA ARG A 274 27.26 -15.47 -14.95
C ARG A 274 28.12 -14.67 -13.99
N ARG A 275 27.50 -13.74 -13.25
CA ARG A 275 28.17 -13.04 -12.15
C ARG A 275 27.93 -13.80 -10.85
N GLU A 276 28.97 -14.46 -10.34
CA GLU A 276 28.89 -15.23 -9.08
C GLU A 276 29.12 -14.37 -7.84
N ARG A 277 29.79 -13.22 -8.01
CA ARG A 277 30.12 -12.26 -6.95
C ARG A 277 29.71 -10.86 -7.37
N GLY A 278 29.04 -10.16 -6.48
CA GLY A 278 28.61 -8.78 -6.67
C GLY A 278 27.93 -8.30 -5.39
N ARG A 279 27.80 -6.99 -5.24
CA ARG A 279 27.10 -6.41 -4.10
C ARG A 279 26.13 -5.37 -4.59
N ALA A 280 24.84 -5.55 -4.33
CA ALA A 280 23.81 -4.63 -4.80
C ALA A 280 23.67 -3.42 -3.86
N HIS A 281 23.79 -3.64 -2.55
CA HIS A 281 23.71 -2.59 -1.52
C HIS A 281 24.78 -2.82 -0.46
N VAL A 282 25.22 -1.73 0.19
CA VAL A 282 26.16 -1.84 1.33
C VAL A 282 25.45 -2.46 2.55
N GLY A 283 24.18 -2.13 2.72
CA GLY A 283 23.29 -2.71 3.73
C GLY A 283 22.46 -3.88 3.22
N ALA A 284 21.51 -4.33 4.04
CA ALA A 284 20.57 -5.39 3.69
C ALA A 284 19.62 -4.91 2.59
N VAL A 285 19.19 -5.82 1.70
CA VAL A 285 18.18 -5.54 0.67
C VAL A 285 16.82 -5.99 1.19
N ASN A 286 15.93 -5.04 1.45
CA ASN A 286 14.62 -5.28 2.06
C ASN A 286 13.44 -4.91 1.15
N GLY A 287 13.70 -4.35 -0.03
CA GLY A 287 12.68 -4.13 -1.05
C GLY A 287 13.17 -4.50 -2.44
N ILE A 288 12.38 -5.27 -3.17
CA ILE A 288 12.60 -5.58 -4.59
C ILE A 288 11.26 -5.53 -5.31
N VAL A 289 11.20 -4.74 -6.39
CA VAL A 289 10.01 -4.64 -7.25
C VAL A 289 10.43 -4.59 -8.71
N TRP A 290 9.74 -5.35 -9.55
CA TRP A 290 9.92 -5.33 -11.00
C TRP A 290 9.07 -4.23 -11.62
N SER A 291 9.58 -3.59 -12.67
CA SER A 291 8.72 -2.83 -13.58
C SER A 291 7.73 -3.75 -14.28
N GLU A 292 6.53 -3.25 -14.57
CA GLU A 292 5.45 -4.03 -15.20
C GLU A 292 5.90 -4.68 -16.53
N ASP A 293 6.82 -4.04 -17.24
CA ASP A 293 7.37 -4.57 -18.48
C ASP A 293 8.43 -5.67 -18.30
N GLY A 294 8.95 -5.86 -17.07
CA GLY A 294 10.01 -6.79 -16.70
C GLY A 294 11.43 -6.32 -17.05
N ARG A 295 11.61 -5.11 -17.60
CA ARG A 295 12.92 -4.64 -18.07
C ARG A 295 13.76 -4.01 -16.99
N HIS A 296 13.14 -3.51 -15.94
CA HIS A 296 13.81 -2.87 -14.82
C HIS A 296 13.49 -3.57 -13.51
N LEU A 297 14.50 -3.65 -12.64
CA LEU A 297 14.33 -4.06 -11.26
C LEU A 297 14.65 -2.85 -10.38
N VAL A 298 13.83 -2.59 -9.39
CA VAL A 298 14.04 -1.55 -8.39
C VAL A 298 14.35 -2.23 -7.08
N SER A 299 15.45 -1.83 -6.45
CA SER A 299 15.83 -2.35 -5.15
C SER A 299 15.98 -1.26 -4.12
N SER A 300 15.53 -1.55 -2.91
CA SER A 300 15.66 -0.70 -1.72
C SER A 300 16.53 -1.42 -0.71
N GLY A 301 17.50 -0.69 -0.16
CA GLY A 301 18.38 -1.22 0.86
C GLY A 301 18.44 -0.37 2.11
N THR A 302 18.91 -0.98 3.20
CA THR A 302 19.12 -0.31 4.48
C THR A 302 20.32 0.64 4.48
N ASP A 303 20.97 0.82 3.32
CA ASP A 303 21.96 1.85 3.06
C ASP A 303 21.34 3.20 2.68
N GLU A 304 20.04 3.39 2.96
CA GLU A 304 19.25 4.57 2.59
C GLU A 304 19.31 4.89 1.09
N LYS A 305 19.50 3.87 0.25
CA LYS A 305 19.57 4.02 -1.21
C LYS A 305 18.55 3.13 -1.90
N MET A 306 17.98 3.68 -2.96
CA MET A 306 17.26 2.94 -3.98
C MET A 306 18.13 2.84 -5.23
N ARG A 307 18.12 1.69 -5.89
CA ARG A 307 18.85 1.46 -7.15
C ARG A 307 17.90 0.90 -8.19
N VAL A 308 18.21 1.19 -9.44
CA VAL A 308 17.46 0.70 -10.60
C VAL A 308 18.42 -0.07 -11.49
N TRP A 309 18.00 -1.27 -11.86
CA TRP A 309 18.80 -2.22 -12.63
C TRP A 309 18.15 -2.40 -13.99
N ASN A 310 18.94 -2.35 -15.05
CA ASN A 310 18.49 -2.75 -16.37
C ASN A 310 18.65 -4.27 -16.49
N MET A 311 17.55 -5.00 -16.57
CA MET A 311 17.56 -6.46 -16.57
C MET A 311 17.92 -7.04 -17.94
N SER A 312 17.89 -6.24 -19.00
CA SER A 312 18.42 -6.63 -20.31
C SER A 312 19.94 -6.60 -20.41
N THR A 313 20.65 -6.06 -19.41
CA THR A 313 22.12 -6.02 -19.38
C THR A 313 22.71 -6.41 -18.03
N GLY A 314 21.92 -6.36 -16.95
CA GLY A 314 22.36 -6.50 -15.57
C GLY A 314 23.04 -5.24 -15.01
N ALA A 315 23.04 -4.14 -15.77
CA ALA A 315 23.70 -2.90 -15.39
C ALA A 315 22.89 -2.11 -14.34
N ASN A 316 23.57 -1.48 -13.40
CA ASN A 316 23.03 -0.41 -12.58
C ASN A 316 22.85 0.85 -13.46
N THR A 317 21.65 1.43 -13.48
CA THR A 317 21.39 2.66 -14.27
C THR A 317 22.01 3.90 -13.65
N LEU A 318 22.50 3.82 -12.41
CA LEU A 318 23.06 4.92 -11.64
C LEU A 318 22.08 6.09 -11.42
N ALA A 319 20.77 5.82 -11.45
CA ALA A 319 19.76 6.80 -11.07
C ALA A 319 20.00 7.27 -9.62
N ASN A 320 20.01 8.59 -9.40
CA ASN A 320 20.35 9.18 -8.11
C ASN A 320 19.10 9.77 -7.43
N PHE A 321 18.66 9.13 -6.34
CA PHE A 321 17.47 9.51 -5.58
C PHE A 321 17.74 10.49 -4.42
N GLY A 322 18.97 11.01 -4.34
CA GLY A 322 19.39 11.95 -3.29
C GLY A 322 19.38 11.35 -1.86
N PRO A 323 19.69 12.16 -0.83
CA PRO A 323 19.83 11.70 0.55
C PRO A 323 18.52 11.65 1.35
N THR A 324 17.37 11.69 0.66
CA THR A 324 16.06 11.87 1.31
C THR A 324 15.41 10.58 1.78
N LEU A 325 15.86 9.45 1.25
CA LEU A 325 15.33 8.13 1.58
C LEU A 325 15.71 7.76 3.02
N LYS A 326 14.75 7.28 3.80
CA LYS A 326 15.01 6.71 5.13
C LYS A 326 14.63 5.25 5.14
N ASN A 327 15.63 4.41 5.40
CA ASN A 327 15.48 2.97 5.49
C ASN A 327 16.65 2.42 6.30
N SER A 328 16.39 2.11 7.56
CA SER A 328 17.40 1.59 8.50
C SER A 328 16.98 0.27 9.13
N GLN A 329 15.75 -0.19 8.86
CA GLN A 329 15.18 -1.38 9.48
C GLN A 329 15.27 -2.57 8.52
N ASN A 330 15.56 -3.75 9.06
CA ASN A 330 15.56 -5.01 8.30
C ASN A 330 14.14 -5.58 8.13
N THR A 331 13.15 -4.70 7.99
CA THR A 331 11.77 -5.06 7.67
C THR A 331 11.52 -4.84 6.20
N VAL A 332 10.61 -5.62 5.62
CA VAL A 332 10.23 -5.48 4.21
C VAL A 332 9.73 -4.06 3.94
N LEU A 333 10.23 -3.45 2.87
CA LEU A 333 9.85 -2.10 2.47
C LEU A 333 9.78 -2.06 0.94
N LEU A 334 8.58 -2.24 0.39
CA LEU A 334 8.37 -2.33 -1.06
C LEU A 334 7.96 -0.97 -1.63
N PRO A 335 8.75 -0.39 -2.57
CA PRO A 335 8.28 0.74 -3.35
C PRO A 335 7.19 0.29 -4.32
N VAL A 336 6.25 1.18 -4.66
CA VAL A 336 5.19 0.89 -5.64
C VAL A 336 5.47 1.68 -6.91
N LEU A 337 5.40 1.00 -8.06
CA LEU A 337 5.52 1.64 -9.37
C LEU A 337 4.13 2.02 -9.89
N ALA A 338 4.03 3.21 -10.48
CA ALA A 338 2.83 3.59 -11.20
C ALA A 338 2.58 2.61 -12.36
N PRO A 339 1.32 2.20 -12.59
CA PRO A 339 0.97 1.35 -13.73
C PRO A 339 1.39 1.97 -15.07
N ALA A 340 1.97 1.16 -15.97
CA ALA A 340 2.56 1.62 -17.21
C ALA A 340 1.54 2.24 -18.19
N HIS A 341 0.26 1.84 -18.10
CA HIS A 341 -0.80 2.38 -18.95
C HIS A 341 -1.17 3.84 -18.59
N LEU A 342 -0.79 4.31 -17.41
CA LEU A 342 -1.06 5.67 -16.94
C LEU A 342 0.01 6.67 -17.37
N GLU A 343 1.14 6.19 -17.87
CA GLU A 343 2.31 7.00 -18.18
C GLU A 343 2.68 6.95 -19.67
N SER A 344 3.45 7.96 -20.10
CA SER A 344 4.05 7.97 -21.44
C SER A 344 5.30 7.10 -21.45
N ALA A 345 5.60 6.50 -22.60
CA ALA A 345 6.74 5.59 -22.74
C ALA A 345 8.05 6.22 -22.21
N GLY A 346 8.73 5.52 -21.31
CA GLY A 346 10.00 5.95 -20.71
C GLY A 346 9.87 6.88 -19.50
N LYS A 347 8.66 7.28 -19.10
CA LYS A 347 8.41 7.91 -17.81
C LYS A 347 7.81 6.86 -16.90
N THR A 348 8.50 6.57 -15.80
CA THR A 348 7.99 5.66 -14.78
C THR A 348 8.08 6.36 -13.45
N THR A 349 6.96 6.49 -12.75
CA THR A 349 6.92 7.09 -11.41
C THR A 349 7.00 6.00 -10.35
N VAL A 350 7.83 6.24 -9.33
CA VAL A 350 7.98 5.35 -8.17
C VAL A 350 7.56 6.06 -6.89
N PHE A 351 6.70 5.39 -6.13
CA PHE A 351 6.25 5.77 -4.80
C PHE A 351 7.07 5.01 -3.76
N TYR A 352 7.87 5.76 -3.01
CA TYR A 352 8.75 5.21 -1.99
C TYR A 352 8.18 5.48 -0.60
N PRO A 353 7.93 4.44 0.22
CA PRO A 353 7.48 4.61 1.60
C PRO A 353 8.60 5.19 2.45
N ASN A 354 8.38 6.38 3.00
CA ASN A 354 9.28 7.03 3.96
C ASN A 354 8.55 7.14 5.33
N PRO A 355 9.26 7.33 6.44
CA PRO A 355 8.62 7.71 7.70
C PRO A 355 7.83 9.01 7.51
N GLN A 356 6.54 9.01 7.92
CA GLN A 356 5.63 10.16 7.89
C GLN A 356 5.24 10.73 6.51
N GLU A 357 5.90 10.32 5.43
CA GLU A 357 5.62 10.78 4.07
C GLU A 357 5.84 9.67 3.03
N VAL A 358 5.20 9.78 1.88
CA VAL A 358 5.52 8.96 0.69
C VAL A 358 6.24 9.87 -0.30
N LEU A 359 7.44 9.46 -0.70
CA LEU A 359 8.25 10.22 -1.66
C LEU A 359 7.96 9.73 -3.07
N VAL A 360 7.77 10.66 -3.99
CA VAL A 360 7.43 10.36 -5.40
C VAL A 360 8.61 10.75 -6.27
N PHE A 361 9.23 9.79 -6.95
CA PHE A 361 10.38 10.02 -7.82
C PHE A 361 10.08 9.60 -9.26
N ASP A 362 10.81 10.21 -10.18
CA ASP A 362 11.00 9.66 -11.53
C ASP A 362 12.04 8.54 -11.48
N LEU A 363 11.68 7.35 -11.97
CA LEU A 363 12.47 6.13 -11.85
C LEU A 363 13.82 6.21 -12.58
N HIS A 364 13.84 6.82 -13.76
CA HIS A 364 15.02 6.81 -14.63
C HIS A 364 16.00 7.92 -14.26
N THR A 365 15.48 9.09 -13.88
CA THR A 365 16.32 10.24 -13.52
C THR A 365 16.67 10.29 -12.03
N GLY A 366 15.84 9.67 -11.17
CA GLY A 366 15.94 9.77 -9.72
C GLY A 366 15.45 11.11 -9.16
N THR A 367 14.83 11.96 -9.99
CA THR A 367 14.38 13.29 -9.55
C THR A 367 13.15 13.19 -8.65
N LEU A 368 13.21 13.84 -7.49
CA LEU A 368 12.07 13.94 -6.58
C LEU A 368 11.02 14.90 -7.16
N ARG A 369 9.79 14.41 -7.34
CA ARG A 369 8.68 15.22 -7.86
C ARG A 369 7.76 15.75 -6.77
N HIS A 370 7.29 14.86 -5.90
CA HIS A 370 6.32 15.21 -4.87
C HIS A 370 6.64 14.54 -3.54
N ARG A 371 6.13 15.14 -2.45
CA ARG A 371 6.15 14.57 -1.11
C ARG A 371 4.71 14.50 -0.60
N LEU A 372 4.19 13.30 -0.46
CA LEU A 372 2.85 13.04 0.01
C LEU A 372 2.90 12.86 1.53
N ARG A 373 2.66 13.92 2.27
CA ARG A 373 2.67 13.85 3.73
C ARG A 373 1.39 13.18 4.21
N ALA A 374 1.53 12.19 5.08
CA ALA A 374 0.40 11.62 5.78
C ALA A 374 -0.24 12.72 6.65
N THR A 375 -1.56 12.87 6.60
CA THR A 375 -2.28 13.78 7.49
C THR A 375 -1.99 13.39 8.94
N ALA A 376 -1.45 14.34 9.71
CA ALA A 376 -1.19 14.13 11.12
C ALA A 376 -2.54 13.90 11.84
N PRO A 377 -2.59 13.01 12.86
CA PRO A 377 -3.78 12.90 13.69
C PRO A 377 -4.11 14.27 14.30
N PRO A 378 -5.40 14.66 14.38
CA PRO A 378 -5.78 15.91 15.02
C PRO A 378 -5.30 15.95 16.48
N ALA A 379 -4.87 17.13 16.94
CA ALA A 379 -4.22 17.35 18.25
C ALA A 379 -5.03 16.84 19.46
N ALA A 380 -6.35 16.72 19.32
CA ALA A 380 -7.24 16.15 20.34
C ALA A 380 -6.93 14.66 20.63
N GLU A 381 -6.54 13.87 19.63
CA GLU A 381 -6.23 12.44 19.80
C GLU A 381 -4.85 12.22 20.44
N THR A 382 -3.90 13.13 20.20
CA THR A 382 -2.59 13.11 20.87
C THR A 382 -2.67 13.43 22.36
N ALA A 383 -3.71 14.15 22.81
CA ALA A 383 -3.94 14.44 24.22
C ALA A 383 -4.43 13.21 25.00
N VAL A 384 -5.25 12.35 24.39
CA VAL A 384 -5.73 11.09 25.01
C VAL A 384 -4.57 10.09 25.19
N ALA A 385 -3.63 10.05 24.23
CA ALA A 385 -2.42 9.23 24.33
C ALA A 385 -1.46 9.67 25.46
N ALA A 386 -1.60 10.89 26.00
CA ALA A 386 -0.77 11.37 27.10
C ALA A 386 -1.08 10.68 28.45
N PHE A 387 -2.26 10.09 28.60
CA PHE A 387 -2.73 9.43 29.83
C PHE A 387 -2.41 7.93 29.92
N ALA A 388 -1.86 7.33 28.85
CA ALA A 388 -1.49 5.91 28.82
C ALA A 388 0.02 5.74 28.55
N PRO A 389 0.84 5.36 29.55
CA PRO A 389 2.30 5.30 29.41
C PRO A 389 2.79 4.29 28.34
N ALA A 390 1.97 3.30 27.98
CA ALA A 390 2.27 2.34 26.91
C ALA A 390 2.08 2.89 25.48
N ILE A 391 1.38 4.01 25.30
CA ILE A 391 0.98 4.56 23.99
C ILE A 391 1.98 5.64 23.50
N ARG A 392 2.95 6.04 24.33
CA ARG A 392 3.88 7.17 24.07
C ARG A 392 4.84 7.00 22.88
N ASN A 393 4.90 5.83 22.22
CA ASN A 393 5.96 5.53 21.23
C ASN A 393 5.49 4.87 19.92
N LEU A 394 4.23 5.01 19.51
CA LEU A 394 3.84 4.59 18.16
C LEU A 394 4.30 5.66 17.15
N LYS A 395 5.54 5.49 16.66
CA LYS A 395 6.06 6.26 15.53
C LYS A 395 5.08 6.09 14.37
N ASN A 396 4.65 7.17 13.72
CA ASN A 396 3.84 7.12 12.50
C ASN A 396 4.76 6.85 11.30
N THR A 397 5.10 5.57 11.07
CA THR A 397 5.95 5.14 9.96
C THR A 397 5.13 4.39 8.93
N THR A 398 5.29 4.77 7.66
CA THR A 398 4.70 4.04 6.54
C THR A 398 5.36 2.66 6.45
N THR A 399 4.56 1.61 6.56
CA THR A 399 5.04 0.22 6.57
C THR A 399 4.85 -0.46 5.22
N SER A 400 3.77 -0.14 4.50
CA SER A 400 3.43 -0.74 3.22
C SER A 400 2.62 0.22 2.36
N LEU A 401 2.71 0.05 1.04
CA LEU A 401 1.95 0.81 0.04
C LEU A 401 1.20 -0.17 -0.86
N ALA A 402 0.04 0.25 -1.36
CA ALA A 402 -0.71 -0.49 -2.38
C ALA A 402 -1.38 0.49 -3.35
N TRP A 403 -1.22 0.25 -4.65
CA TRP A 403 -1.90 1.01 -5.69
C TRP A 403 -3.23 0.34 -6.04
N ARG A 404 -4.31 1.11 -6.16
CA ARG A 404 -5.61 0.60 -6.60
C ARG A 404 -5.64 0.49 -8.13
N PRO A 405 -5.85 -0.69 -8.70
CA PRO A 405 -6.03 -0.82 -10.15
C PRO A 405 -7.28 -0.06 -10.62
N HIS A 406 -7.27 0.41 -11.88
CA HIS A 406 -8.38 1.11 -12.56
C HIS A 406 -8.81 2.46 -11.97
N SER A 407 -8.46 2.76 -10.72
CA SER A 407 -8.64 4.05 -10.06
C SER A 407 -7.28 4.72 -9.79
N MET A 408 -7.23 6.05 -9.77
CA MET A 408 -6.01 6.80 -9.46
C MET A 408 -5.85 6.95 -7.94
N GLU A 409 -5.81 5.85 -7.20
CA GLU A 409 -5.74 5.89 -5.74
C GLU A 409 -4.56 5.08 -5.21
N LEU A 410 -3.85 5.66 -4.25
CA LEU A 410 -2.76 5.02 -3.53
C LEU A 410 -3.15 4.89 -2.06
N TYR A 411 -2.95 3.71 -1.49
CA TYR A 411 -3.18 3.46 -0.07
C TYR A 411 -1.85 3.20 0.63
N SER A 412 -1.76 3.66 1.87
CA SER A 412 -0.60 3.46 2.73
C SER A 412 -1.01 2.90 4.09
N ALA A 413 -0.27 1.90 4.53
CA ALA A 413 -0.37 1.34 5.87
C ALA A 413 0.64 2.01 6.79
N HIS A 414 0.24 2.19 8.04
CA HIS A 414 1.06 2.84 9.06
C HIS A 414 1.13 1.99 10.33
N SER A 415 2.26 2.10 11.01
CA SER A 415 2.49 1.50 12.32
C SER A 415 1.59 2.06 13.42
N ASP A 416 0.88 3.16 13.18
CA ASP A 416 -0.14 3.69 14.09
C ASP A 416 -1.47 2.91 14.02
N GLY A 417 -1.64 1.95 13.11
CA GLY A 417 -2.85 1.17 12.94
C GLY A 417 -3.86 1.77 11.96
N ARG A 418 -3.47 2.82 11.21
CA ARG A 418 -4.32 3.50 10.24
C ARG A 418 -3.93 3.19 8.80
N ILE A 419 -4.94 3.20 7.94
CA ILE A 419 -4.78 3.17 6.49
C ILE A 419 -5.12 4.58 5.98
N ARG A 420 -4.26 5.15 5.15
CA ARG A 420 -4.46 6.48 4.55
C ARG A 420 -4.56 6.36 3.04
N CYS A 421 -5.51 7.08 2.45
CA CYS A 421 -5.73 7.16 1.02
C CYS A 421 -5.08 8.43 0.44
N TYR A 422 -4.60 8.33 -0.79
CA TYR A 422 -4.15 9.45 -1.60
C TYR A 422 -4.88 9.40 -2.95
N SER A 423 -5.63 10.45 -3.25
CA SER A 423 -6.42 10.61 -4.47
C SER A 423 -6.00 11.88 -5.20
N PRO A 424 -6.18 11.96 -6.53
CA PRO A 424 -5.92 13.19 -7.28
C PRO A 424 -6.95 14.24 -6.88
N ARG A 425 -6.48 15.39 -6.40
CA ARG A 425 -7.32 16.57 -6.22
C ARG A 425 -6.97 17.60 -7.27
N THR A 426 -7.94 17.93 -8.12
CA THR A 426 -7.76 18.98 -9.12
C THR A 426 -8.07 20.35 -8.52
N TRP A 427 -7.64 21.40 -9.21
CA TRP A 427 -7.94 22.78 -8.80
C TRP A 427 -9.44 23.10 -8.85
N GLU A 428 -10.21 22.36 -9.67
CA GLU A 428 -11.67 22.50 -9.74
C GLU A 428 -12.31 21.97 -8.46
N ASP A 429 -11.83 20.84 -7.95
CA ASP A 429 -12.27 20.27 -6.67
C ASP A 429 -11.93 21.22 -5.51
N GLN A 430 -10.73 21.82 -5.56
CA GLN A 430 -10.31 22.80 -4.56
C GLN A 430 -11.16 24.07 -4.60
N ALA A 431 -11.50 24.56 -5.79
CA ALA A 431 -12.39 25.72 -5.95
C ALA A 431 -13.81 25.42 -5.46
N ALA A 432 -14.33 24.20 -5.73
CA ALA A 432 -15.62 23.77 -5.21
C ALA A 432 -15.64 23.63 -3.68
N ASP A 433 -14.55 23.16 -3.07
CA ASP A 433 -14.39 23.14 -1.62
C ASP A 433 -14.38 24.57 -1.05
N ASP A 434 -13.67 25.51 -1.69
CA ASP A 434 -13.60 26.92 -1.25
C ASP A 434 -14.97 27.64 -1.37
N ASP A 435 -15.72 27.40 -2.45
CA ASP A 435 -17.08 27.93 -2.65
C ASP A 435 -18.06 27.37 -1.60
N ASN A 436 -17.95 26.07 -1.26
CA ASN A 436 -18.74 25.44 -0.20
C ASN A 436 -18.40 25.96 1.21
N VAL A 437 -17.15 26.39 1.44
CA VAL A 437 -16.74 27.00 2.72
C VAL A 437 -17.30 28.42 2.84
N ASP A 438 -17.42 29.18 1.75
CA ASP A 438 -18.04 30.50 1.74
C ASP A 438 -19.56 30.42 2.00
N ASP A 439 -20.24 29.45 1.40
CA ASP A 439 -21.65 29.13 1.70
C ASP A 439 -21.82 28.60 3.14
N GLY A 440 -20.89 27.80 3.66
CA GLY A 440 -20.90 27.33 5.04
C GLY A 440 -20.65 28.44 6.07
N MET A 441 -19.77 29.39 5.76
CA MET A 441 -19.49 30.56 6.59
C MET A 441 -20.66 31.53 6.63
N THR A 442 -21.37 31.73 5.51
CA THR A 442 -22.57 32.58 5.47
C THR A 442 -23.74 31.98 6.28
N PHE A 443 -23.88 30.65 6.33
CA PHE A 443 -24.88 29.98 7.19
C PHE A 443 -24.48 29.85 8.66
N ALA A 444 -23.19 29.71 8.97
CA ALA A 444 -22.69 29.57 10.35
C ALA A 444 -22.48 30.92 11.06
N ALA A 445 -22.30 32.02 10.30
CA ALA A 445 -22.15 33.37 10.85
C ALA A 445 -23.49 34.04 11.23
N GLU A 446 -24.64 33.47 10.88
CA GLU A 446 -25.91 33.90 11.46
C GLU A 446 -25.96 33.52 12.94
N THR A 447 -25.54 34.45 13.79
CA THR A 447 -25.70 34.31 15.24
C THR A 447 -27.18 34.13 15.59
N GLN A 448 -27.48 33.34 16.63
CA GLN A 448 -28.86 33.15 17.12
C GLN A 448 -29.61 34.47 17.35
N ALA A 449 -28.88 35.56 17.64
CA ALA A 449 -29.42 36.91 17.78
C ALA A 449 -29.99 37.47 16.45
N GLU A 450 -29.30 37.26 15.32
CA GLU A 450 -29.78 37.70 14.01
C GLU A 450 -30.98 36.88 13.53
N ARG A 451 -30.98 35.56 13.78
CA ARG A 451 -32.14 34.71 13.49
C ARG A 451 -33.36 35.11 14.32
N LYS A 452 -33.15 35.48 15.59
CA LYS A 452 -34.22 35.97 16.46
C LYS A 452 -34.77 37.31 15.95
N ARG A 453 -33.89 38.24 15.56
CA ARG A 453 -34.28 39.55 15.01
C ARG A 453 -35.06 39.43 13.70
N LYS A 454 -34.59 38.58 12.77
CA LYS A 454 -35.32 38.31 11.52
C LYS A 454 -36.70 37.70 11.77
N ARG A 455 -36.85 36.87 12.81
CA ARG A 455 -38.14 36.28 13.20
C ARG A 455 -39.09 37.32 13.80
N GLU A 456 -38.58 38.21 14.64
CA GLU A 456 -39.36 39.33 15.20
C GLU A 456 -39.80 40.33 14.11
N GLU A 457 -38.93 40.67 13.18
CA GLU A 457 -39.27 41.53 12.02
C GLU A 457 -40.32 40.86 11.11
N LEU A 458 -40.26 39.53 10.92
CA LEU A 458 -41.26 38.81 10.14
C LEU A 458 -42.63 38.78 10.83
N ASP A 459 -42.65 38.58 12.14
CA ASP A 459 -43.88 38.60 12.94
C ASP A 459 -44.53 39.99 12.94
N ASP A 460 -43.73 41.07 12.99
CA ASP A 460 -44.22 42.44 12.87
C ASP A 460 -44.81 42.76 11.49
N ILE A 461 -44.18 42.27 10.41
CA ILE A 461 -44.71 42.41 9.05
C ILE A 461 -46.02 41.65 8.90
N VAL A 462 -46.11 40.42 9.40
CA VAL A 462 -47.34 39.62 9.36
C VAL A 462 -48.45 40.31 10.14
N LYS A 463 -48.13 40.95 11.27
CA LYS A 463 -49.08 41.69 12.09
C LYS A 463 -49.57 42.97 11.41
N ASP A 464 -48.70 43.69 10.70
CA ASP A 464 -49.09 44.85 9.88
C ASP A 464 -49.96 44.45 8.68
N LEU A 465 -49.66 43.31 8.05
CA LEU A 465 -50.42 42.76 6.94
C LEU A 465 -51.83 42.31 7.37
N MET A 466 -51.94 41.71 8.56
CA MET A 466 -53.22 41.25 9.15
C MET A 466 -54.07 42.41 9.71
N GLY A 467 -53.49 43.60 9.90
CA GLY A 467 -54.19 44.79 10.43
C GLY A 467 -54.93 45.62 9.37
N LYS A 468 -54.62 45.47 8.09
CA LYS A 468 -55.30 46.19 7.01
C LYS A 468 -56.59 45.48 6.61
N LYS A 469 -57.74 45.99 7.09
CA LYS A 469 -59.04 45.64 6.52
C LYS A 469 -59.07 46.07 5.06
N VAL A 470 -59.00 45.10 4.15
CA VAL A 470 -59.24 45.31 2.72
C VAL A 470 -60.72 45.68 2.56
N THR A 471 -61.00 46.96 2.38
CA THR A 471 -62.32 47.42 1.91
C THR A 471 -62.30 47.41 0.40
N TYR A 472 -63.05 46.50 -0.20
CA TYR A 472 -63.36 46.55 -1.62
C TYR A 472 -64.41 47.66 -1.83
N SER A 473 -64.06 48.67 -2.64
CA SER A 473 -65.01 49.68 -3.14
C SER A 473 -65.74 49.17 -4.37
#